data_AF-A0A815SK12-F1
#
_entry.id   AF-A0A815SK12-F1
#
_cell.length_a   1.000
_cell.length_b   1.000
_cell.length_c   1.000
_cell.angle_alpha   90.00
_cell.angle_beta   90.00
_cell.angle_gamma   90.00
#
_symmetry.space_group_name_H-M   'P 1'
#
loop_
_entity.id
_entity.type
_entity.pdbx_description
1 polymer ?
#
loop_
_entity_poly.entity_id
_entity_poly.type
_entity_poly.pdbx_seq_one_letter_code
_entity_poly.pdbx_strand_id
1 'polypeptide(L)'
;MSTTSGVNARSPAAIYSCLIRNNSDAEIDVQIKFAGIEDHHTEIADIELAKGEEERIDEKEFQHGESDGKYHKTVESIRVRRYDGSTMELTKPFDGVTSPKKDWIFEIDNDSIKSVDPNKK
;
A
#
# COMPACT_ATOMS: atom_id res chain seq x y z
N MET A 1 -4.09 41.09 -15.67
CA MET A 1 -3.01 40.10 -15.83
C MET A 1 -3.18 39.07 -14.73
N SER A 2 -3.72 37.90 -15.06
CA SER A 2 -3.94 36.83 -14.09
C SER A 2 -2.85 35.79 -14.29
N THR A 3 -1.92 35.71 -13.35
CA THR A 3 -0.92 34.64 -13.31
C THR A 3 -1.64 33.36 -12.94
N THR A 4 -1.91 32.51 -13.94
CA THR A 4 -2.31 31.13 -13.75
C THR A 4 -1.17 30.40 -13.03
N SER A 5 -1.25 30.32 -11.71
CA SER A 5 -0.43 29.39 -10.94
C SER A 5 -0.83 27.99 -11.39
N GLY A 6 -0.05 27.42 -12.30
CA GLY A 6 -0.12 26.01 -12.62
C GLY A 6 0.13 25.24 -11.33
N VAL A 7 -0.95 24.78 -10.71
CA VAL A 7 -0.87 23.80 -9.64
C VAL A 7 -0.22 22.59 -10.30
N ASN A 8 1.08 22.40 -10.06
CA ASN A 8 1.71 21.10 -10.25
C ASN A 8 0.96 20.15 -9.31
N ALA A 9 -0.16 19.61 -9.78
CA ALA A 9 -0.85 18.52 -9.13
C ALA A 9 0.09 17.33 -9.21
N ARG A 10 1.07 17.28 -8.29
CA ARG A 10 1.78 16.06 -7.98
C ARG A 10 0.68 15.07 -7.65
N SER A 11 0.47 14.11 -8.55
CA SER A 11 -0.45 13.01 -8.31
C SER A 11 -0.13 12.47 -6.92
N PRO A 12 -1.14 12.26 -6.06
CA PRO A 12 -0.93 11.90 -4.66
C PRO A 12 0.00 10.68 -4.58
N ALA A 13 0.85 10.66 -3.55
CA ALA A 13 1.71 9.52 -3.24
C ALA A 13 0.83 8.28 -3.03
N ALA A 14 0.68 7.48 -4.09
CA ALA A 14 -0.30 6.41 -4.20
C ALA A 14 0.41 5.13 -4.59
N ILE A 15 0.07 4.02 -3.93
CA ILE A 15 0.52 2.69 -4.30
C ILE A 15 -0.72 1.91 -4.72
N TYR A 16 -0.73 1.38 -5.94
CA TYR A 16 -1.87 0.61 -6.46
C TYR A 16 -1.71 -0.90 -6.29
N SER A 17 -0.48 -1.41 -6.37
CA SER A 17 -0.12 -2.80 -6.13
C SER A 17 1.17 -2.87 -5.32
N CYS A 18 1.37 -3.93 -4.56
CA CYS A 18 2.56 -4.10 -3.74
C CYS A 18 3.04 -5.55 -3.64
N LEU A 19 4.29 -5.71 -3.19
CA LEU A 19 4.87 -6.99 -2.77
C LEU A 19 5.14 -6.90 -1.27
N ILE A 20 4.58 -7.82 -0.49
CA ILE A 20 4.86 -7.93 0.94
C ILE A 20 5.91 -9.02 1.13
N ARG A 21 6.98 -8.71 1.85
CA ARG A 21 8.06 -9.65 2.19
C ARG A 21 8.15 -9.84 3.68
N ASN A 22 8.08 -11.08 4.14
CA ASN A 22 8.32 -11.41 5.53
C ASN A 22 9.81 -11.70 5.79
N ASN A 23 10.55 -10.68 6.22
CA ASN A 23 11.94 -10.78 6.65
C ASN A 23 12.07 -11.04 8.16
N SER A 24 10.95 -11.15 8.89
CA SER A 24 10.95 -11.45 10.31
C SER A 24 11.38 -12.90 10.57
N ASP A 25 11.60 -13.24 11.84
CA ASP A 25 11.98 -14.58 12.25
C ASP A 25 10.80 -15.52 12.50
N ALA A 26 9.57 -15.06 12.26
CA ALA A 26 8.32 -15.79 12.54
C ALA A 26 7.29 -15.66 11.40
N GLU A 27 6.24 -16.47 11.47
CA GLU A 27 5.04 -16.30 10.67
C GLU A 27 4.26 -15.05 11.12
N ILE A 28 3.64 -14.37 10.15
CA ILE A 28 2.90 -13.12 10.37
C ILE A 28 1.55 -13.12 9.65
N ASP A 29 0.57 -12.48 10.26
CA ASP A 29 -0.69 -12.09 9.63
C ASP A 29 -0.56 -10.66 9.13
N VAL A 30 -0.77 -10.40 7.84
CA VAL A 30 -0.72 -9.07 7.25
C VAL A 30 -2.10 -8.68 6.74
N GLN A 31 -2.59 -7.55 7.22
CA GLN A 31 -3.81 -6.90 6.78
C GLN A 31 -3.46 -5.64 5.99
N ILE A 32 -3.93 -5.56 4.75
CA ILE A 32 -3.70 -4.43 3.85
C ILE A 32 -5.03 -3.75 3.58
N LYS A 33 -5.12 -2.48 3.95
CA LYS A 33 -6.31 -1.67 3.69
C LYS A 33 -6.11 -0.91 2.37
N PHE A 34 -7.06 -1.07 1.46
CA PHE A 34 -7.20 -0.31 0.22
C PHE A 34 -8.34 0.70 0.36
N ALA A 35 -8.17 1.91 -0.18
CA ALA A 35 -9.27 2.88 -0.31
C ALA A 35 -9.36 3.45 -1.73
N GLY A 36 -10.59 3.67 -2.18
CA GLY A 36 -10.85 4.51 -3.35
C GLY A 36 -10.65 6.00 -3.04
N ILE A 37 -10.60 6.82 -4.10
CA ILE A 37 -10.45 8.29 -4.02
C ILE A 37 -11.61 8.94 -3.25
N GLU A 38 -12.76 8.26 -3.16
CA GLU A 38 -13.85 8.60 -2.25
C GLU A 38 -13.96 7.48 -1.19
N ASP A 39 -13.86 7.88 0.08
CA ASP A 39 -13.79 7.06 1.31
C ASP A 39 -14.88 5.97 1.49
N HIS A 40 -15.80 5.81 0.54
CA HIS A 40 -16.90 4.87 0.59
C HIS A 40 -16.56 3.46 0.08
N HIS A 41 -15.38 3.26 -0.53
CA HIS A 41 -14.95 1.97 -1.07
C HIS A 41 -13.63 1.48 -0.46
N THR A 42 -13.70 1.05 0.81
CA THR A 42 -12.57 0.38 1.45
C THR A 42 -12.61 -1.13 1.19
N GLU A 43 -11.46 -1.73 0.91
CA GLU A 43 -11.28 -3.18 0.82
C GLU A 43 -10.11 -3.61 1.69
N ILE A 44 -10.21 -4.80 2.27
CA ILE A 44 -9.17 -5.37 3.11
C ILE A 44 -8.70 -6.66 2.45
N ALA A 45 -7.39 -6.81 2.31
CA ALA A 45 -6.75 -8.07 1.98
C ALA A 45 -6.02 -8.58 3.22
N ASP A 46 -6.35 -9.79 3.66
CA ASP A 46 -5.67 -10.48 4.75
C ASP A 46 -4.85 -11.64 4.15
N ILE A 47 -3.57 -11.74 4.53
CA ILE A 47 -2.64 -12.78 4.09
C ILE A 47 -1.84 -13.30 5.28
N GLU A 48 -1.52 -14.60 5.26
CA GLU A 48 -0.59 -15.23 6.19
C GLU A 48 0.72 -15.48 5.45
N LEU A 49 1.85 -15.09 6.04
CA LEU A 49 3.18 -15.27 5.44
C LEU A 49 4.11 -16.00 6.41
N ALA A 50 4.61 -17.17 6.01
CA ALA A 50 5.67 -17.83 6.75
C ALA A 50 6.98 -17.05 6.64
N LYS A 51 7.94 -17.40 7.50
CA LYS A 51 9.26 -16.78 7.51
C LYS A 51 9.93 -16.89 6.13
N GLY A 52 10.34 -15.75 5.58
CA GLY A 52 11.04 -15.66 4.30
C GLY A 52 10.13 -15.75 3.07
N GLU A 53 8.80 -15.85 3.26
CA GLU A 53 7.85 -15.81 2.15
C GLU A 53 7.57 -14.38 1.69
N GLU A 54 7.12 -14.27 0.45
CA GLU A 54 6.63 -13.04 -0.13
C GLU A 54 5.33 -13.28 -0.89
N GLU A 55 4.43 -12.30 -0.86
CA GLU A 55 3.16 -12.36 -1.58
C GLU A 55 2.94 -11.05 -2.35
N ARG A 56 2.55 -11.21 -3.61
CA ARG A 56 2.20 -10.09 -4.49
C ARG A 56 0.71 -9.79 -4.35
N ILE A 57 0.41 -8.53 -4.08
CA ILE A 57 -0.95 -8.03 -3.96
C ILE A 57 -1.24 -7.15 -5.17
N ASP A 58 -2.05 -7.69 -6.06
CA ASP A 58 -2.44 -7.01 -7.28
C ASP A 58 -3.35 -5.81 -7.04
N GLU A 59 -3.37 -4.94 -8.04
CA GLU A 59 -4.20 -3.75 -8.07
C GLU A 59 -5.69 -4.08 -7.93
N LYS A 60 -6.38 -3.28 -7.11
CA LYS A 60 -7.83 -3.36 -6.93
C LYS A 60 -8.50 -2.21 -7.67
N GLU A 61 -9.50 -2.54 -8.47
CA GLU A 61 -10.30 -1.56 -9.20
C GLU A 61 -11.68 -1.38 -8.54
N PHE A 62 -12.30 -0.22 -8.76
CA PHE A 62 -13.71 0.03 -8.45
C PHE A 62 -14.35 0.84 -9.58
N GLN A 63 -15.66 0.68 -9.74
CA GLN A 63 -16.47 1.50 -10.64
C GLN A 63 -17.09 2.65 -9.84
N HIS A 64 -17.09 3.85 -10.42
CA HIS A 64 -17.75 5.01 -9.84
C HIS A 64 -18.64 5.70 -10.89
N GLY A 65 -19.92 5.86 -10.55
CA GLY A 65 -20.93 6.54 -11.38
C GLY A 65 -21.48 5.69 -12.53
N GLU A 66 -22.25 6.33 -13.42
CA GLU A 66 -22.83 5.73 -14.64
C GLU A 66 -21.84 5.62 -15.81
N SER A 67 -20.61 6.10 -15.63
CA SER A 67 -19.54 5.97 -16.61
C SER A 67 -18.77 4.67 -16.36
N ASP A 68 -18.43 3.92 -17.42
CA ASP A 68 -17.55 2.73 -17.39
C ASP A 68 -16.08 3.04 -16.98
N GLY A 69 -15.84 4.15 -16.27
CA GLY A 69 -14.53 4.51 -15.75
C GLY A 69 -14.10 3.55 -14.64
N LYS A 70 -12.99 2.84 -14.87
CA LYS A 70 -12.32 2.03 -13.86
C LYS A 70 -11.38 2.93 -13.05
N TYR A 71 -11.60 2.98 -11.74
CA TYR A 71 -10.76 3.71 -10.81
C TYR A 71 -9.93 2.73 -9.99
N HIS A 72 -8.72 3.13 -9.61
CA HIS A 72 -7.80 2.31 -8.84
C HIS A 72 -7.90 2.63 -7.35
N LYS A 73 -7.95 1.59 -6.51
CA LYS A 73 -7.80 1.75 -5.06
C LYS A 73 -6.32 1.88 -4.71
N THR A 74 -6.02 2.66 -3.68
CA THR A 74 -4.66 2.84 -3.18
C THR A 74 -4.48 2.14 -1.85
N VAL A 75 -3.27 1.63 -1.60
CA VAL A 75 -2.88 1.14 -0.27
C VAL A 75 -2.91 2.31 0.72
N GLU A 76 -3.65 2.16 1.80
CA GLU A 76 -3.82 3.14 2.87
C GLU A 76 -2.95 2.81 4.08
N SER A 77 -3.03 1.57 4.54
CA SER A 77 -2.24 1.06 5.64
C SER A 77 -1.95 -0.42 5.50
N ILE A 78 -0.88 -0.84 6.16
CA ILE A 78 -0.45 -2.22 6.31
C ILE A 78 -0.32 -2.47 7.80
N ARG A 79 -1.09 -3.42 8.30
CA ARG A 79 -1.08 -3.84 9.68
C ARG A 79 -0.57 -5.26 9.76
N VAL A 80 0.42 -5.50 10.60
CA VAL A 80 1.00 -6.82 10.83
C VAL A 80 0.65 -7.25 12.24
N ARG A 81 0.08 -8.44 12.39
CA ARG A 81 -0.08 -9.12 13.67
C ARG A 81 0.86 -10.32 13.72
N ARG A 82 1.48 -10.52 14.88
CA ARG A 82 2.32 -11.68 15.16
C ARG A 82 1.66 -12.64 16.12
N TYR A 83 2.18 -13.86 16.16
CA TYR A 83 1.72 -14.91 17.05
C TYR A 83 1.89 -14.59 18.54
N ASP A 84 2.86 -13.74 18.91
CA ASP A 84 3.03 -13.24 20.27
C ASP A 84 1.96 -12.19 20.68
N GLY A 85 1.04 -11.86 19.76
CA GLY A 85 -0.02 -10.87 19.95
C GLY A 85 0.42 -9.43 19.67
N SER A 86 1.70 -9.18 19.37
CA SER A 86 2.17 -7.85 18.98
C SER A 86 1.56 -7.41 17.65
N THR A 87 1.44 -6.11 17.48
CA THR A 87 0.89 -5.51 16.26
C THR A 87 1.72 -4.30 15.87
N MET A 88 1.99 -4.19 14.57
CA MET A 88 2.62 -3.01 13.97
C MET A 88 1.71 -2.49 12.86
N GLU A 89 1.72 -1.19 12.62
CA GLU A 89 0.97 -0.59 11.53
C GLU A 89 1.81 0.49 10.84
N LEU A 90 1.80 0.48 9.52
CA LEU A 90 2.36 1.52 8.68
C LEU A 90 1.23 2.13 7.85
N THR A 91 1.06 3.43 7.95
CA THR A 91 0.00 4.18 7.24
C THR A 91 0.63 5.21 6.32
N LYS A 92 -0.02 5.50 5.19
CA LYS A 92 0.40 6.57 4.27
C LYS A 92 0.57 7.92 5.02
N PRO A 93 1.43 8.85 4.56
CA PRO A 93 2.30 8.73 3.39
C PRO A 93 3.44 7.74 3.63
N PHE A 94 3.74 6.92 2.63
CA PHE A 94 4.83 5.96 2.70
C PHE A 94 6.15 6.59 2.29
N ASP A 95 7.22 6.28 3.02
CA ASP A 95 8.55 6.82 2.74
C ASP A 95 9.00 6.46 1.31
N GLY A 96 9.62 7.41 0.61
CA GLY A 96 10.08 7.24 -0.77
C GLY A 96 8.99 7.29 -1.86
N VAL A 97 7.70 7.30 -1.53
CA VAL A 97 6.62 7.38 -2.52
C VAL A 97 6.30 8.83 -2.85
N THR A 98 6.79 9.32 -3.99
CA THR A 98 6.59 10.72 -4.44
C THR A 98 5.67 10.88 -5.64
N SER A 99 5.24 9.77 -6.23
CA SER A 99 4.35 9.69 -7.39
C SER A 99 3.56 8.38 -7.30
N PRO A 100 2.53 8.16 -8.12
CA PRO A 100 1.85 6.87 -8.18
C PRO A 100 2.84 5.74 -8.53
N LYS A 101 2.72 4.62 -7.82
CA LYS A 101 3.58 3.44 -7.93
C LYS A 101 2.74 2.18 -8.09
N LYS A 102 3.33 1.21 -8.80
CA LYS A 102 2.92 -0.19 -8.85
C LYS A 102 4.09 -1.03 -8.35
N ASP A 103 3.77 -2.18 -7.80
CA ASP A 103 4.72 -3.20 -7.35
C ASP A 103 5.70 -2.65 -6.31
N TRP A 104 5.21 -1.75 -5.46
CA TRP A 104 6.00 -1.18 -4.37
C TRP A 104 6.27 -2.25 -3.31
N ILE A 105 7.46 -2.25 -2.71
CA ILE A 105 7.85 -3.31 -1.77
C ILE A 105 7.62 -2.84 -0.34
N PHE A 106 6.99 -3.71 0.46
CA PHE A 106 6.95 -3.56 1.91
C PHE A 106 7.67 -4.73 2.57
N GLU A 107 8.73 -4.42 3.31
CA GLU A 107 9.53 -5.41 4.02
C GLU A 107 9.12 -5.41 5.50
N ILE A 108 8.71 -6.56 6.00
CA ILE A 108 8.30 -6.75 7.39
C ILE A 108 9.45 -7.39 8.15
N ASP A 109 10.08 -6.63 9.04
CA ASP A 109 11.13 -7.11 9.93
C ASP A 109 10.57 -7.41 11.34
N ASN A 110 11.46 -7.81 12.26
CA ASN A 110 11.15 -8.09 13.66
C ASN A 110 10.69 -6.88 14.48
N ASP A 111 10.78 -5.66 13.98
CA ASP A 111 10.44 -4.47 14.75
C ASP A 111 9.97 -3.31 13.87
N SER A 112 9.85 -3.52 12.57
CA SER A 112 9.45 -2.47 11.63
C SER A 112 8.76 -3.00 10.38
N ILE A 113 8.02 -2.10 9.75
CA ILE A 113 7.48 -2.24 8.39
C ILE A 113 8.19 -1.16 7.56
N LYS A 114 8.98 -1.57 6.57
CA LYS A 114 9.73 -0.64 5.72
C LYS A 114 9.06 -0.50 4.37
N SER A 115 9.07 0.73 3.86
CA SER A 115 8.62 1.04 2.51
C SER A 115 9.83 1.18 1.59
N VAL A 116 9.92 0.35 0.55
CA VAL A 116 11.15 0.21 -0.25
C VAL A 116 10.83 0.46 -1.73
N ASP A 117 11.59 1.37 -2.35
CA ASP A 117 11.51 1.60 -3.80
C ASP A 117 12.18 0.44 -4.53
N PRO A 118 11.44 -0.35 -5.33
CA PRO A 118 12.01 -1.48 -6.06
C PRO A 118 13.10 -1.08 -7.07
N ASN A 119 13.19 0.20 -7.44
CA ASN A 119 14.15 0.72 -8.41
C ASN A 119 15.42 1.29 -7.78
N LYS A 120 15.46 1.45 -6.46
CA LYS A 120 16.60 2.05 -5.76
C LYS A 120 17.56 0.93 -5.35
N LYS A 121 18.62 0.76 -6.13
CA LYS A 121 19.76 -0.13 -5.83
C LYS A 121 20.71 0.49 -4.83
#